data_AF-A0A5U2U027-F1
#
_entry.id   AF-A0A5U2U027-F1
#
_cell.length_a   1.000
_cell.length_b   1.000
_cell.length_c   1.000
_cell.angle_alpha   90.00
_cell.angle_beta   90.00
_cell.angle_gamma   90.00
#
_symmetry.space_group_name_H-M   'P 1'
#
loop_
_entity.id
_entity.type
_entity.pdbx_description
1 polymer ?
#
loop_
_entity_poly.entity_id
_entity_poly.type
_entity_poly.pdbx_seq_one_letter_code
_entity_poly.pdbx_strand_id
1 'polypeptide(L)'
;MKLAQRFCERLVVAQNIQIRRVEQLKARHIEGYIRERLAQGITKRSLQNEMAAVRCILKQAGRTKLVDGNRINNCSLGLSGASRSGTKRAITAEHYHYVLETARIKDPGLAVALELSRLMGLRSQEAVQSAQSLKTWEQALDRGETRLT
;
A
#
# COMPACT_ATOMS: atom_id res chain seq x y z
N MET A 1 -8.23 7.06 -4.65
CA MET A 1 -9.65 7.02 -5.06
C MET A 1 -10.37 5.70 -4.75
N LYS A 2 -9.86 4.52 -5.16
CA LYS A 2 -10.52 3.20 -4.91
C LYS A 2 -10.99 2.95 -3.47
N LEU A 3 -10.24 3.44 -2.49
CA LEU A 3 -10.52 3.21 -1.07
C LEU A 3 -11.67 4.09 -0.54
N ALA A 4 -11.80 5.32 -1.06
CA ALA A 4 -12.92 6.22 -0.77
C ALA A 4 -14.22 5.67 -1.36
N GLN A 5 -14.14 5.21 -2.61
CA GLN A 5 -15.25 4.56 -3.29
C GLN A 5 -15.76 3.35 -2.52
N ARG A 6 -14.85 2.43 -2.13
CA ARG A 6 -15.20 1.27 -1.30
C ARG A 6 -15.88 1.65 0.02
N PHE A 7 -15.42 2.71 0.67
CA PHE A 7 -16.04 3.20 1.90
C PHE A 7 -17.48 3.65 1.64
N CYS A 8 -17.71 4.49 0.62
CA CYS A 8 -19.06 4.95 0.25
C CYS A 8 -19.98 3.80 -0.18
N GLU A 9 -19.50 2.89 -1.04
CA GLU A 9 -20.25 1.73 -1.50
C GLU A 9 -20.68 0.84 -0.32
N ARG A 10 -19.78 0.57 0.64
CA ARG A 10 -20.12 -0.27 1.80
C ARG A 10 -21.10 0.41 2.76
N LEU A 11 -21.04 1.73 2.93
CA LEU A 11 -22.06 2.43 3.71
C LEU A 11 -23.47 2.23 3.11
N VAL A 12 -23.57 2.28 1.78
CA VAL A 12 -24.84 2.07 1.08
C VAL A 12 -25.26 0.60 1.11
N VAL A 13 -24.37 -0.31 0.71
CA VAL A 13 -24.71 -1.73 0.50
C VAL A 13 -24.81 -2.52 1.80
N ALA A 14 -23.84 -2.34 2.72
CA ALA A 14 -23.75 -3.18 3.91
C ALA A 14 -24.52 -2.61 5.11
N GLN A 15 -24.77 -1.30 5.13
CA GLN A 15 -25.45 -0.64 6.25
C GLN A 15 -26.76 0.05 5.87
N ASN A 16 -27.15 0.02 4.59
CA ASN A 16 -28.31 0.72 4.05
C ASN A 16 -28.32 2.23 4.42
N ILE A 17 -27.13 2.83 4.54
CA ILE A 17 -26.97 4.23 4.90
C ILE A 17 -26.90 5.04 3.61
N GLN A 18 -27.97 5.77 3.31
CA GLN A 18 -28.02 6.70 2.18
C GLN A 18 -27.46 8.07 2.56
N ILE A 19 -26.13 8.23 2.48
CA ILE A 19 -25.48 9.54 2.65
C ILE A 19 -25.26 10.16 1.28
N ARG A 20 -25.85 11.34 1.05
CA ARG A 20 -25.71 12.10 -0.20
C ARG A 20 -24.66 13.20 -0.10
N ARG A 21 -24.33 13.63 1.11
CA ARG A 21 -23.32 14.68 1.36
C ARG A 21 -22.43 14.35 2.55
N VAL A 22 -21.18 14.77 2.50
CA VAL A 22 -20.14 14.40 3.48
C VAL A 22 -20.47 14.93 4.89
N GLU A 23 -21.24 16.01 5.01
CA GLU A 23 -21.67 16.59 6.29
C GLU A 23 -22.60 15.67 7.07
N GLN A 24 -23.34 14.80 6.37
CA GLN A 24 -24.26 13.84 6.99
C GLN A 24 -23.51 12.63 7.59
N LEU A 25 -22.22 12.47 7.28
CA LEU A 25 -21.40 11.41 7.84
C LEU A 25 -21.14 11.69 9.33
N LYS A 26 -21.59 10.77 10.19
CA LYS A 26 -21.40 10.79 11.64
C LYS A 26 -20.37 9.73 12.05
N ALA A 27 -19.73 9.92 13.20
CA ALA A 27 -18.77 8.97 13.76
C ALA A 27 -19.31 7.53 13.81
N ARG A 28 -20.59 7.36 14.18
CA ARG A 28 -21.27 6.05 14.22
C ARG A 28 -21.23 5.27 12.90
N HIS A 29 -21.25 5.95 11.76
CA HIS A 29 -21.21 5.29 10.44
C HIS A 29 -19.80 4.74 10.16
N ILE A 30 -18.77 5.49 10.58
CA ILE A 30 -17.36 5.07 10.47
C ILE A 30 -17.07 3.92 11.43
N GLU A 31 -17.58 3.99 12.67
CA GLU A 31 -17.48 2.90 13.64
C GLU A 31 -18.16 1.62 13.14
N GLY A 32 -19.37 1.74 12.60
CA GLY A 32 -20.08 0.62 11.97
C GLY A 32 -19.27 0.00 10.84
N TYR A 33 -18.74 0.84 9.94
CA TYR A 33 -17.90 0.40 8.82
C TYR A 33 -16.68 -0.38 9.31
N ILE A 34 -15.96 0.13 10.32
CA ILE A 34 -14.79 -0.57 10.85
C ILE A 34 -15.17 -1.88 11.54
N ARG A 35 -16.28 -1.92 12.29
CA ARG A 35 -16.78 -3.16 12.90
C ARG A 35 -17.07 -4.24 11.86
N GLU A 36 -17.74 -3.86 10.77
CA GLU A 36 -18.03 -4.76 9.66
C GLU A 36 -16.75 -5.28 8.99
N ARG A 37 -15.77 -4.40 8.76
CA ARG A 37 -14.50 -4.79 8.14
C ARG A 37 -13.64 -5.68 9.06
N LEU A 38 -13.71 -5.47 10.37
CA LEU A 38 -13.11 -6.36 11.36
C LEU A 38 -13.79 -7.74 11.34
N ALA A 39 -15.13 -7.78 11.24
CA ALA A 39 -15.88 -9.04 11.13
C ALA A 39 -15.55 -9.83 9.85
N GLN A 40 -15.14 -9.15 8.78
CA GLN A 40 -14.63 -9.77 7.53
C GLN A 40 -13.19 -10.30 7.66
N GLY A 41 -12.56 -10.20 8.83
CA GLY A 41 -11.18 -10.66 9.04
C GLY A 41 -10.12 -9.76 8.39
N ILE A 42 -10.45 -8.53 8.01
CA ILE A 42 -9.46 -7.60 7.44
C ILE A 42 -8.46 -7.22 8.51
N THR A 43 -7.18 -7.30 8.17
CA THR A 43 -6.10 -7.03 9.13
C THR A 43 -6.16 -5.60 9.66
N LYS A 44 -5.84 -5.42 10.95
CA LYS A 44 -5.80 -4.10 11.58
C LYS A 44 -4.92 -3.11 10.82
N ARG A 45 -3.80 -3.57 10.24
CA ARG A 45 -2.91 -2.70 9.45
C ARG A 45 -3.58 -2.17 8.18
N SER A 46 -4.31 -3.02 7.46
CA SER A 46 -5.08 -2.59 6.31
C SER A 46 -6.17 -1.58 6.70
N LEU A 47 -6.83 -1.79 7.84
CA LEU A 47 -7.84 -0.85 8.35
C LEU A 47 -7.24 0.47 8.84
N GLN A 48 -6.04 0.47 9.42
CA GLN A 48 -5.32 1.70 9.75
C GLN A 48 -5.03 2.54 8.49
N ASN A 49 -4.60 1.90 7.40
CA ASN A 49 -4.38 2.56 6.12
C ASN A 49 -5.69 3.10 5.55
N GLU A 50 -6.78 2.33 5.66
CA GLU A 50 -8.10 2.79 5.25
C GLU A 50 -8.54 4.03 6.03
N MET A 51 -8.44 3.98 7.35
CA MET A 51 -8.80 5.10 8.23
C MET A 51 -7.92 6.33 8.00
N ALA A 52 -6.64 6.16 7.64
CA ALA A 52 -5.80 7.28 7.26
C ALA A 52 -6.34 8.00 6.02
N ALA A 53 -6.77 7.27 4.99
CA ALA A 53 -7.38 7.87 3.80
C ALA A 53 -8.75 8.49 4.10
N VAL A 54 -9.61 7.80 4.85
CA VAL A 54 -10.94 8.33 5.26
C VAL A 54 -10.77 9.64 6.02
N ARG A 55 -9.86 9.71 7.00
CA ARG A 55 -9.56 10.95 7.72
C ARG A 55 -9.02 12.04 6.80
N CYS A 56 -8.14 11.70 5.86
CA CYS A 56 -7.61 12.66 4.88
C CYS A 56 -8.74 13.29 4.04
N ILE A 57 -9.65 12.47 3.51
CA ILE A 57 -10.81 12.93 2.73
C ILE A 57 -11.74 13.79 3.58
N LEU A 58 -12.02 13.39 4.82
CA LEU A 58 -12.86 14.16 5.72
C LEU A 58 -12.25 15.52 6.08
N LYS A 59 -10.94 15.58 6.29
CA LYS A 59 -10.24 16.87 6.49
C LYS A 59 -10.35 17.76 5.26
N GLN A 60 -10.14 17.22 4.06
CA GLN A 60 -10.28 17.96 2.80
C GLN A 60 -11.73 18.45 2.57
N ALA A 61 -12.73 17.68 3.00
CA ALA A 61 -14.14 18.05 2.95
C ALA A 61 -14.59 18.96 4.11
N GLY A 62 -13.66 19.57 4.88
CA GLY A 62 -13.98 20.50 5.96
C GLY A 62 -14.52 19.86 7.25
N ARG A 63 -14.49 18.52 7.37
CA ARG A 63 -14.97 17.77 8.56
C ARG A 63 -13.87 17.54 9.60
N THR A 64 -12.98 18.51 9.81
CA THR A 64 -11.84 18.40 10.75
C THR A 64 -12.28 18.08 12.18
N LYS A 65 -13.32 18.74 12.70
CA LYS A 65 -13.88 18.48 14.04
C LYS A 65 -14.28 17.02 14.26
N LEU A 66 -14.79 16.35 13.22
CA LEU A 66 -15.14 14.93 13.29
C LEU A 66 -13.88 14.06 13.38
N VAL A 67 -12.85 14.42 12.62
CA VAL A 67 -11.58 13.68 12.52
C VAL A 67 -10.73 13.81 13.79
N ASP A 68 -10.67 15.01 14.35
CA ASP A 68 -9.88 15.29 15.55
C ASP A 68 -10.60 14.84 16.83
N GLY A 69 -11.86 14.43 16.73
CA GLY A 69 -12.60 13.81 17.82
C GLY A 69 -12.11 12.38 18.14
N ASN A 70 -12.22 11.98 19.40
CA ASN A 70 -11.69 10.71 19.88
C ASN A 70 -12.35 9.46 19.25
N ARG A 71 -13.59 9.56 18.78
CA ARG A 71 -14.38 8.40 18.35
C ARG A 71 -13.83 7.65 17.13
N ILE A 72 -13.13 8.34 16.23
CA ILE A 72 -12.63 7.74 14.98
C ILE A 72 -11.11 7.68 14.91
N ASN A 73 -10.45 7.79 16.06
CA ASN A 73 -9.04 7.47 16.18
C ASN A 73 -8.84 5.94 16.17
N ASN A 74 -7.62 5.48 15.86
CA ASN A 74 -7.36 4.05 15.74
C ASN A 74 -7.57 3.27 17.05
N CYS A 75 -7.37 3.92 18.20
CA CYS A 75 -7.53 3.29 19.50
C CYS A 75 -8.99 2.99 19.82
N SER A 76 -9.85 3.99 19.71
CA SER A 76 -11.30 3.87 19.93
C SER A 76 -11.98 2.94 18.92
N LEU A 77 -11.40 2.79 17.73
CA LEU A 77 -11.86 1.85 16.70
C LEU A 77 -11.34 0.42 16.89
N GLY A 78 -10.58 0.12 17.96
CA GLY A 78 -10.02 -1.22 18.20
C GLY A 78 -8.89 -1.61 17.24
N LEU A 79 -8.31 -0.64 16.53
CA LEU A 79 -7.26 -0.82 15.53
C LEU A 79 -5.84 -0.68 16.10
N SER A 80 -5.69 -0.57 17.42
CA SER A 80 -4.41 -0.55 18.12
C SER A 80 -3.70 -1.92 18.10
N GLY A 81 -2.39 -1.89 18.33
CA GLY A 81 -1.55 -3.08 18.46
C GLY A 81 -1.19 -3.78 17.14
N ALA A 82 -1.40 -3.14 15.99
CA ALA A 82 -0.93 -3.68 14.71
C ALA A 82 0.60 -3.56 14.62
N SER A 83 1.28 -4.68 14.38
CA SER A 83 2.73 -4.66 14.15
C SER A 83 3.07 -4.03 12.79
N ARG A 84 4.19 -3.30 12.75
CA ARG A 84 4.84 -2.86 11.50
C ARG A 84 5.81 -3.91 10.96
N SER A 85 6.17 -4.93 11.74
CA SER A 85 6.98 -6.04 11.26
C SER A 85 6.21 -6.79 10.18
N GLY A 86 6.69 -6.74 8.95
CA GLY A 86 6.15 -7.57 7.88
C GLY A 86 6.38 -9.05 8.17
N THR A 87 5.59 -9.92 7.54
CA THR A 87 5.79 -11.38 7.62
C THR A 87 6.77 -11.91 6.58
N LYS A 88 7.22 -11.05 5.66
CA LYS A 88 8.15 -11.40 4.59
C LYS A 88 9.56 -11.58 5.15
N ARG A 89 10.25 -12.63 4.70
CA ARG A 89 11.65 -12.92 5.04
C ARG A 89 12.56 -12.56 3.86
N ALA A 90 13.83 -12.32 4.15
CA ALA A 90 14.85 -12.16 3.12
C ALA A 90 14.97 -13.46 2.30
N ILE A 91 15.12 -13.31 0.98
CA ILE A 91 15.32 -14.42 0.06
C ILE A 91 16.73 -14.97 0.27
N THR A 92 16.85 -16.29 0.46
CA THR A 92 18.16 -16.96 0.59
C THR A 92 18.86 -17.03 -0.77
N ALA A 93 20.18 -17.21 -0.78
CA ALA A 93 20.94 -17.27 -2.02
C ALA A 93 20.51 -18.47 -2.88
N GLU A 94 20.26 -19.62 -2.26
CA GLU A 94 19.88 -20.86 -2.93
C GLU A 94 18.53 -20.72 -3.63
N HIS A 95 17.55 -20.12 -2.94
CA HIS A 95 16.24 -19.88 -3.53
C HIS A 95 16.32 -18.85 -4.66
N TYR A 96 17.16 -17.82 -4.51
CA TYR A 96 17.39 -16.85 -5.57
C TYR A 96 17.96 -17.51 -6.84
N HIS A 97 19.00 -18.35 -6.71
CA HIS A 97 19.60 -19.04 -7.85
C HIS A 97 18.60 -19.96 -8.56
N TYR A 98 17.81 -20.74 -7.80
CA TYR A 98 16.77 -21.58 -8.37
C TYR A 98 15.74 -20.77 -9.20
N VAL A 99 15.29 -19.64 -8.65
CA VAL A 99 14.34 -18.75 -9.33
C VAL A 99 14.97 -18.11 -10.57
N LEU A 100 16.26 -17.73 -10.50
CA LEU A 100 16.98 -17.13 -11.62
C LEU A 100 17.13 -18.12 -12.79
N GLU A 101 17.49 -19.37 -12.53
CA GLU A 101 17.58 -20.40 -13.58
C GLU A 101 16.20 -20.66 -14.23
N THR A 102 15.15 -20.74 -13.41
CA THR A 102 13.78 -20.86 -13.90
C THR A 102 13.37 -19.66 -14.76
N ALA A 103 13.77 -18.45 -14.36
CA ALA A 103 13.50 -17.23 -15.11
C ALA A 103 14.24 -17.21 -16.45
N ARG A 104 15.51 -17.63 -16.50
CA ARG A 104 16.30 -17.70 -17.74
C ARG A 104 15.66 -18.59 -18.80
N ILE A 105 15.10 -19.73 -18.40
CA ILE A 105 14.38 -20.64 -19.29
C ILE A 105 13.09 -20.00 -19.82
N LYS A 106 12.41 -19.24 -18.97
CA LYS A 106 11.08 -18.68 -19.27
C LYS A 106 11.15 -17.39 -20.10
N ASP A 107 11.99 -16.45 -19.70
CA ASP A 107 12.14 -15.14 -20.31
C ASP A 107 13.50 -14.52 -19.93
N PRO A 108 14.39 -14.25 -20.90
CA PRO A 108 15.69 -13.61 -20.62
C PRO A 108 15.55 -12.24 -19.96
N GLY A 109 14.54 -11.44 -20.33
CA GLY A 109 14.30 -10.12 -19.76
C GLY A 109 13.99 -10.17 -18.26
N LEU A 110 13.20 -11.15 -17.82
CA LEU A 110 12.91 -11.41 -16.42
C LEU A 110 14.17 -11.78 -15.65
N ALA A 111 15.06 -12.61 -16.23
CA ALA A 111 16.31 -12.98 -15.58
C ALA A 111 17.20 -11.75 -15.34
N VAL A 112 17.36 -10.90 -16.36
CA VAL A 112 18.12 -9.65 -16.26
C VAL A 112 17.50 -8.72 -15.21
N ALA A 113 16.17 -8.59 -15.19
CA ALA A 113 15.49 -7.76 -14.20
C ALA A 113 15.70 -8.28 -12.75
N LEU A 114 15.75 -9.60 -12.55
CA LEU A 114 16.03 -10.21 -11.25
C LEU A 114 17.48 -9.99 -10.81
N GLU A 115 18.45 -10.10 -11.72
CA GLU A 115 19.86 -9.82 -11.46
C GLU A 115 20.06 -8.36 -11.09
N LEU A 116 19.52 -7.45 -11.88
CA LEU A 116 19.59 -6.01 -11.64
C LEU A 116 18.92 -5.63 -10.31
N SER A 117 17.76 -6.20 -10.00
CA SER A 117 17.08 -6.00 -8.72
C SER A 117 17.92 -6.45 -7.53
N ARG A 118 18.64 -7.57 -7.66
CA ARG A 118 19.47 -8.13 -6.60
C ARG A 118 20.71 -7.28 -6.34
N LEU A 119 21.34 -6.78 -7.41
CA LEU A 119 22.58 -5.99 -7.32
C LEU A 119 22.31 -4.57 -6.85
N MET A 120 21.25 -3.93 -7.36
CA MET A 120 20.98 -2.51 -7.11
C MET A 120 19.89 -2.27 -6.05
N GLY A 121 19.20 -3.32 -5.59
CA GLY A 121 18.10 -3.19 -4.63
C GLY A 121 16.82 -2.58 -5.22
N LEU A 122 16.59 -2.75 -6.53
CA LEU A 122 15.43 -2.18 -7.21
C LEU A 122 14.12 -2.83 -6.73
N ARG A 123 13.07 -2.02 -6.59
CA ARG A 123 11.70 -2.51 -6.47
C ARG A 123 11.24 -3.11 -7.80
N SER A 124 10.25 -3.99 -7.75
CA SER A 124 9.75 -4.70 -8.95
C SER A 124 9.40 -3.76 -10.11
N GLN A 125 8.78 -2.61 -9.84
CA GLN A 125 8.45 -1.64 -10.88
C GLN A 125 9.70 -0.93 -11.43
N GLU A 126 10.64 -0.55 -10.56
CA GLU A 126 11.90 0.09 -10.94
C GLU A 126 12.71 -0.85 -11.83
N ALA A 127 12.79 -2.13 -11.49
CA ALA A 127 13.48 -3.14 -12.29
C ALA A 127 12.90 -3.32 -13.69
N VAL A 128 11.56 -3.39 -13.81
CA VAL A 128 10.89 -3.51 -15.12
C VAL A 128 11.07 -2.25 -15.97
N GLN A 129 11.07 -1.06 -15.36
CA GLN A 129 11.19 0.21 -16.07
C GLN A 129 12.65 0.65 -16.29
N SER A 130 13.62 -0.07 -15.71
CA SER A 130 15.05 0.28 -15.73
C SER A 130 15.65 0.40 -17.13
N ALA A 131 15.06 -0.27 -18.13
CA ALA A 131 15.48 -0.20 -19.54
C ALA A 131 15.64 1.24 -20.05
N GLN A 132 14.82 2.18 -19.54
CA GLN A 132 14.86 3.59 -19.92
C GLN A 132 16.09 4.33 -19.37
N SER A 133 16.69 3.81 -18.29
CA SER A 133 17.80 4.43 -17.57
C SER A 133 19.15 3.78 -17.86
N LEU A 134 19.19 2.60 -18.50
CA LEU A 134 20.42 1.83 -18.71
C LEU A 134 21.53 2.62 -19.39
N LYS A 135 21.22 3.39 -20.43
CA LYS A 135 22.21 4.20 -21.16
C LYS A 135 22.82 5.29 -20.27
N THR A 136 22.01 5.92 -19.43
CA THR A 136 22.48 6.93 -18.47
C THR A 136 23.37 6.28 -17.41
N TRP A 137 22.99 5.09 -16.95
CA TRP A 137 23.76 4.35 -15.95
C TRP A 137 25.11 3.87 -16.49
N GLU A 138 25.14 3.38 -17.72
CA GLU A 138 26.38 3.02 -18.43
C GLU A 138 27.34 4.22 -18.50
N GLN A 139 26.86 5.37 -18.95
CA GLN A 139 27.68 6.59 -19.01
C GLN A 139 28.18 7.05 -17.64
N ALA A 140 27.37 6.92 -16.59
CA ALA A 140 27.78 7.27 -15.24
C ALA A 140 28.87 6.31 -14.72
N LEU A 141 28.75 5.02 -15.01
CA LEU A 141 29.79 4.02 -14.69
C LEU A 141 31.10 4.30 -15.43
N ASP A 142 31.03 4.64 -16.71
CA ASP A 142 32.21 4.99 -17.52
C ASP A 142 32.94 6.23 -16.97
N ARG A 143 32.18 7.18 -16.38
CA ARG A 143 32.74 8.35 -15.70
C ARG A 143 33.25 8.06 -14.28
N GLY A 144 33.14 6.82 -13.80
CA GLY A 144 33.54 6.41 -12.46
C GLY A 144 32.63 6.97 -11.35
N GLU A 145 31.38 7.33 -11.67
CA GLU A 145 30.45 7.88 -10.69
C GLU A 145 30.00 6.80 -9.70
N THR A 146 29.88 7.19 -8.43
CA THR A 146 29.41 6.29 -7.36
C THR A 146 27.88 6.25 -7.24
N ARG A 147 27.16 7.03 -8.06
CA ARG A 147 25.70 7.10 -8.09
C ARG A 147 25.20 7.11 -9.54
N LEU A 148 24.13 6.36 -9.79
CA LEU A 148 23.51 6.18 -11.10
C LEU A 148 22.19 6.96 -11.15
N THR A 149 22.28 8.30 -11.19
CA THR A 149 21.12 9.21 -11.22
C THR A 149 21.00 9.93 -12.55
#